data_AF-A0A172Y7A0-F1
#
_entry.id   AF-A0A172Y7A0-F1
#
_cell.length_a   1.000
_cell.length_b   1.000
_cell.length_c   1.000
_cell.angle_alpha   90.00
_cell.angle_beta   90.00
_cell.angle_gamma   90.00
#
_symmetry.space_group_name_H-M   'P 1'
#
loop_
_entity.id
_entity.type
_entity.pdbx_description
1 polymer ?
#
loop_
_entity_poly.entity_id
_entity_poly.type
_entity_poly.pdbx_seq_one_letter_code
_entity_poly.pdbx_strand_id
1 'polypeptide(L)'
;MTKSSNESDARAALRVVSSPEAEVYDLMRAPETTAERVKRLQAEARALALEQVEALEAALCKAADMAKEIADGGDAYPVGARELAARLVADLPSKAETMKAIVAKSHP
;
A
#
# COMPACT_ATOMS: atom_id res chain seq x y z
N MET A 1 -36.44 28.68 -63.84
CA MET A 1 -36.03 27.30 -64.16
C MET A 1 -34.53 27.22 -63.87
N THR A 2 -33.97 26.46 -62.94
CA THR A 2 -34.38 25.20 -62.29
C THR A 2 -33.69 25.09 -60.92
N LYS A 3 -34.47 24.66 -59.92
CA LYS A 3 -34.03 24.07 -58.65
C LYS A 3 -33.07 22.90 -58.92
N SER A 4 -32.02 22.74 -58.13
CA SER A 4 -31.61 21.40 -57.71
C SER A 4 -30.96 21.46 -56.34
N SER A 5 -31.74 20.94 -55.39
CA SER A 5 -31.39 20.65 -54.02
C SER A 5 -30.27 19.62 -53.97
N ASN A 6 -29.37 19.73 -53.00
CA ASN A 6 -28.72 18.52 -52.47
C ASN A 6 -28.55 18.64 -50.95
N GLU A 7 -29.66 18.43 -50.25
CA GLU A 7 -29.63 17.82 -48.91
C GLU A 7 -29.02 16.43 -49.07
N SER A 8 -27.77 16.23 -48.63
CA SER A 8 -27.23 14.98 -48.06
C SER A 8 -25.70 14.97 -48.10
N ASP A 9 -25.06 15.55 -47.09
CA ASP A 9 -23.92 14.90 -46.42
C ASP A 9 -23.46 15.73 -45.19
N ALA A 10 -24.41 16.15 -44.35
CA ALA A 10 -24.11 16.38 -42.94
C ALA A 10 -23.92 15.03 -42.24
N ARG A 11 -23.05 14.16 -42.80
CA ARG A 11 -22.55 12.98 -42.12
C ARG A 11 -21.93 13.50 -40.84
N ALA A 12 -22.54 13.17 -39.71
CA ALA A 12 -22.03 13.47 -38.39
C ALA A 12 -20.52 13.21 -38.40
N ALA A 13 -19.73 14.29 -38.33
CA ALA A 13 -18.29 14.22 -38.39
C ALA A 13 -17.80 13.65 -37.05
N LEU A 14 -17.94 12.33 -36.90
CA LEU A 14 -17.46 11.58 -35.76
C LEU A 14 -15.93 11.66 -35.78
N ARG A 15 -15.41 12.59 -34.98
CA ARG A 15 -13.98 12.72 -34.76
C ARG A 15 -13.60 11.71 -33.68
N VAL A 16 -12.86 10.68 -34.07
CA VAL A 16 -12.28 9.73 -33.12
C VAL A 16 -11.23 10.49 -32.29
N VAL A 17 -11.55 10.72 -31.01
CA VAL A 17 -10.62 11.29 -30.04
C VAL A 17 -9.85 10.13 -29.45
N SER A 18 -8.68 9.83 -30.00
CA SER A 18 -7.73 8.88 -29.43
C SER A 18 -7.04 9.52 -28.21
N SER A 19 -7.79 9.77 -27.14
CA SER A 19 -7.17 10.07 -25.85
C SER A 19 -6.82 8.73 -25.19
N PRO A 20 -5.57 8.51 -24.75
CA PRO A 20 -5.15 7.24 -24.13
C PRO A 20 -5.79 6.96 -22.76
N GLU A 21 -6.62 7.87 -22.24
CA GLU A 21 -7.23 7.80 -20.90
C GLU A 21 -8.78 7.78 -20.96
N ALA A 22 -9.37 7.13 -21.95
CA ALA A 22 -10.80 6.87 -21.90
C ALA A 22 -11.08 5.79 -20.85
N GLU A 23 -11.32 6.21 -19.60
CA GLU A 23 -11.81 5.32 -18.54
C GLU A 23 -13.13 4.67 -18.99
N VAL A 24 -13.17 3.34 -19.00
CA VAL A 24 -14.36 2.57 -19.35
C VAL A 24 -15.33 2.67 -18.17
N TYR A 25 -16.33 3.54 -18.28
CA TYR A 25 -17.41 3.66 -17.29
C TYR A 25 -18.52 2.64 -17.58
N ASP A 26 -18.82 1.79 -16.60
CA ASP A 26 -20.02 0.96 -16.61
C ASP A 26 -21.24 1.87 -16.42
N LEU A 27 -21.93 2.17 -17.52
CA LEU A 27 -23.08 3.09 -17.56
C LEU A 27 -24.29 2.60 -16.75
N MET A 28 -24.31 1.32 -16.34
CA MET A 28 -25.34 0.76 -15.44
C MET A 28 -25.02 0.98 -13.97
N ARG A 29 -23.82 1.44 -13.62
CA ARG A 29 -23.38 1.73 -12.26
C ARG A 29 -23.31 3.24 -12.06
N ALA A 30 -23.99 3.75 -11.04
CA ALA A 30 -23.85 5.15 -10.66
C ALA A 30 -22.37 5.45 -10.37
N PRO A 31 -21.80 6.54 -10.92
CA PRO A 31 -20.42 6.92 -10.65
C PRO A 31 -20.19 7.03 -9.14
N GLU A 32 -19.04 6.55 -8.64
CA GLU A 32 -18.72 6.76 -7.23
C GLU A 32 -18.71 8.27 -6.94
N THR A 33 -19.37 8.66 -5.85
CA THR A 33 -19.25 10.02 -5.34
C THR A 33 -17.82 10.26 -4.89
N THR A 34 -17.38 11.53 -4.87
CA THR A 34 -16.07 11.89 -4.32
C THR A 34 -15.89 11.38 -2.88
N ALA A 35 -16.96 11.36 -2.08
CA ALA A 35 -16.92 10.85 -0.71
C ALA A 35 -16.66 9.33 -0.66
N GLU A 36 -17.30 8.55 -1.54
CA GLU A 36 -17.07 7.11 -1.66
C GLU A 36 -15.66 6.81 -2.14
N ARG A 37 -15.17 7.57 -3.13
CA ARG A 37 -13.79 7.49 -3.62
C ARG A 37 -12.78 7.70 -2.49
N VAL A 38 -12.95 8.77 -1.73
CA VAL A 38 -12.07 9.09 -0.59
C VAL A 38 -12.10 7.97 0.44
N LYS A 39 -13.29 7.46 0.79
CA LYS A 39 -13.42 6.37 1.77
C LYS A 39 -12.69 5.11 1.33
N ARG A 40 -12.82 4.74 0.05
CA ARG A 40 -12.12 3.59 -0.54
C ARG A 40 -10.61 3.77 -0.53
N LEU A 41 -10.11 4.91 -1.04
CA LEU A 41 -8.67 5.20 -1.06
C LEU A 41 -8.06 5.23 0.34
N GLN A 42 -8.76 5.78 1.33
CA GLN A 42 -8.30 5.74 2.71
C GLN A 42 -8.28 4.32 3.28
N ALA A 43 -9.23 3.45 2.91
CA ALA A 43 -9.23 2.04 3.31
C ALA A 43 -8.06 1.28 2.67
N GLU A 44 -7.79 1.51 1.39
CA GLU A 44 -6.63 0.95 0.67
C GLU A 44 -5.31 1.40 1.32
N ALA A 45 -5.16 2.70 1.59
CA ALA A 45 -3.98 3.23 2.26
C ALA A 45 -3.80 2.63 3.68
N ARG A 46 -4.89 2.41 4.41
CA ARG A 46 -4.87 1.74 5.71
C ARG A 46 -4.42 0.29 5.62
N ALA A 47 -4.94 -0.46 4.65
CA ALA A 47 -4.54 -1.85 4.44
C ALA A 47 -3.05 -1.96 4.10
N LEU A 48 -2.55 -1.10 3.21
CA LEU A 48 -1.13 -1.04 2.87
C LEU A 48 -0.25 -0.69 4.08
N ALA A 49 -0.70 0.23 4.94
CA ALA A 49 0.04 0.58 6.14
C ALA A 49 0.13 -0.60 7.13
N LEU A 50 -0.96 -1.37 7.31
CA LEU A 50 -0.98 -2.56 8.15
C LEU A 50 0.00 -3.63 7.65
N GLU A 51 0.00 -3.89 6.34
CA GLU A 51 0.93 -4.84 5.72
C GLU A 51 2.38 -4.48 5.99
N GLN A 52 2.73 -3.18 5.92
CA GLN A 52 4.10 -2.74 6.22
C GLN A 52 4.48 -2.89 7.69
N VAL A 53 3.52 -2.73 8.60
CA VAL A 53 3.75 -2.95 10.04
C VAL A 53 4.00 -4.44 10.31
N GLU A 54 3.23 -5.33 9.69
CA GLU A 54 3.43 -6.78 9.79
C GLU A 54 4.78 -7.21 9.20
N ALA A 55 5.18 -6.65 8.06
CA ALA A 55 6.50 -6.90 7.48
C ALA A 55 7.64 -6.46 8.40
N LEU A 56 7.49 -5.31 9.07
CA LEU A 56 8.46 -4.82 10.04
C LEU A 56 8.48 -5.69 11.31
N GLU A 57 7.33 -6.14 11.81
CA GLU A 57 7.24 -7.08 12.94
C GLU A 57 8.06 -8.35 12.65
N ALA A 58 7.84 -8.96 11.48
CA ALA A 58 8.60 -10.14 11.06
C ALA A 58 10.11 -9.87 10.96
N ALA A 59 10.50 -8.70 10.44
CA ALA A 59 11.89 -8.30 10.35
C ALA A 59 12.54 -8.11 11.73
N LEU A 60 11.82 -7.54 12.70
CA LEU A 60 12.31 -7.35 14.08
C LEU A 60 12.49 -8.68 14.80
N CYS A 61 11.56 -9.63 14.65
CA CYS A 61 11.70 -10.98 15.20
C CYS A 61 12.90 -11.70 14.59
N LYS A 62 13.06 -11.66 13.26
CA LYS A 62 14.23 -12.23 12.59
C LYS A 62 15.54 -11.59 13.04
N ALA A 63 15.56 -10.27 13.22
CA ALA A 63 16.73 -9.57 13.73
C ALA A 63 17.05 -9.97 15.17
N ALA A 64 16.04 -10.25 16.01
CA ALA A 64 16.24 -10.79 17.36
C ALA A 64 16.87 -12.20 17.32
N ASP A 65 16.41 -13.07 16.41
CA ASP A 65 17.00 -14.40 16.22
C ASP A 65 18.48 -14.31 15.79
N MET A 66 18.79 -13.45 14.83
CA MET A 66 20.17 -13.20 14.40
C MET A 66 21.03 -12.60 15.54
N ALA A 67 20.46 -11.68 16.33
CA ALA A 67 21.15 -11.12 17.50
C ALA A 67 21.41 -12.20 18.56
N LYS A 68 20.52 -13.18 18.71
CA LYS A 68 20.71 -14.31 19.62
C LYS A 68 21.91 -15.16 19.22
N GLU A 69 22.06 -15.46 17.94
CA GLU A 69 23.23 -16.19 17.42
C GLU A 69 24.55 -15.47 17.75
N ILE A 70 24.58 -14.14 17.62
CA ILE A 70 25.77 -13.33 17.96
C ILE A 70 26.02 -13.34 19.48
N ALA A 71 24.97 -13.16 20.28
CA ALA A 71 25.08 -13.13 21.74
C ALA A 71 25.60 -14.46 22.30
N ASP A 72 25.14 -15.58 21.74
CA ASP A 72 25.48 -16.94 22.16
C ASP A 72 26.82 -17.44 21.56
N GLY A 73 27.39 -16.73 20.57
CA GLY A 73 28.60 -17.13 19.84
C GLY A 73 29.93 -17.10 20.62
N GLY A 74 29.91 -16.83 21.93
CA GLY A 74 31.08 -16.94 22.81
C GLY A 74 32.28 -16.09 22.36
N ASP A 75 33.47 -16.71 22.28
CA ASP A 75 34.71 -16.02 21.92
C ASP A 75 34.83 -15.68 20.43
N ALA A 76 33.89 -16.12 19.59
CA ALA A 76 33.85 -15.73 18.18
C ALA A 76 33.50 -14.24 17.98
N TYR A 77 32.88 -13.62 18.99
CA TYR A 77 32.47 -12.21 18.95
C TYR A 77 33.03 -11.43 20.14
N PRO A 78 33.48 -10.18 19.93
CA PRO A 78 33.96 -9.33 21.02
C PRO A 78 32.83 -9.04 22.01
N VAL A 79 33.19 -8.90 23.28
CA VAL A 79 32.23 -8.73 24.39
C VAL A 79 31.22 -7.61 24.16
N GLY A 80 31.64 -6.45 23.64
CA GLY A 80 30.74 -5.32 23.37
C GLY A 80 29.69 -5.62 22.29
N ALA A 81 30.03 -6.42 21.28
CA ALA A 81 29.07 -6.85 20.27
C ALA A 81 28.04 -7.83 20.87
N ARG A 82 28.48 -8.76 21.71
CA ARG A 82 27.60 -9.71 22.40
C ARG A 82 26.64 -9.02 23.36
N GLU A 83 27.11 -8.04 24.14
CA GLU A 83 26.29 -7.26 25.06
C GLU A 83 25.24 -6.42 24.32
N LEU A 84 25.59 -5.85 23.16
CA LEU A 84 24.63 -5.15 22.33
C LEU A 84 23.60 -6.12 21.75
N ALA A 85 24.04 -7.26 21.23
CA ALA A 85 23.16 -8.27 20.66
C ALA A 85 22.20 -8.87 21.70
N ALA A 86 22.68 -9.14 22.92
CA ALA A 86 21.85 -9.61 24.03
C ALA A 86 20.74 -8.61 24.41
N ARG A 87 21.03 -7.30 24.36
CA ARG A 87 20.00 -6.26 24.55
C ARG A 87 18.98 -6.27 23.41
N LEU A 88 19.42 -6.41 22.16
CA LEU A 88 18.52 -6.51 21.02
C LEU A 88 17.58 -7.71 21.13
N VAL A 89 18.05 -8.87 21.59
CA VAL A 89 17.20 -10.05 21.84
C VAL A 89 16.06 -9.74 22.81
N ALA A 90 16.33 -8.97 23.87
CA ALA A 90 15.32 -8.60 24.84
C ALA A 90 14.36 -7.49 24.33
N ASP A 91 14.89 -6.52 23.59
CA ASP A 91 14.15 -5.31 23.24
C ASP A 91 13.29 -5.48 21.98
N LEU A 92 13.81 -6.08 20.91
CA LEU A 92 13.16 -6.07 19.60
C LEU A 92 11.78 -6.76 19.58
N PRO A 93 11.58 -7.96 20.19
CA PRO A 93 10.27 -8.58 20.23
C PRO A 93 9.24 -7.73 20.97
N SER A 94 9.63 -7.14 22.11
CA SER A 94 8.74 -6.26 22.89
C SER A 94 8.34 -5.00 22.10
N LYS A 95 9.27 -4.43 21.32
CA LYS A 95 8.99 -3.27 20.47
C LYS A 95 8.06 -3.63 19.30
N ALA A 96 8.21 -4.82 18.72
CA ALA A 96 7.34 -5.31 17.66
C ALA A 96 5.88 -5.45 18.16
N GLU A 97 5.68 -6.11 19.31
CA GLU A 97 4.36 -6.25 19.94
C GLU A 97 3.73 -4.90 20.31
N THR A 98 4.52 -3.99 20.87
CA THR A 98 4.04 -2.63 21.22
C THR A 98 3.54 -1.89 19.99
N MET A 99 4.28 -1.96 18.89
CA MET A 99 3.90 -1.30 17.63
C MET A 99 2.61 -1.88 17.05
N LYS A 100 2.47 -3.21 17.04
CA LYS A 100 1.25 -3.90 16.62
C LYS A 100 0.04 -3.47 17.44
N ALA A 101 0.19 -3.42 18.76
CA ALA A 101 -0.87 -3.00 19.67
C ALA A 101 -1.30 -1.54 19.45
N ILE A 102 -0.35 -0.62 19.21
CA ILE A 102 -0.67 0.78 18.90
C ILE A 102 -1.48 0.87 17.60
N VAL A 103 -1.04 0.17 16.56
CA VAL A 103 -1.69 0.22 15.25
C VAL A 103 -3.09 -0.38 15.30
N ALA A 104 -3.28 -1.50 15.99
CA ALA A 104 -4.58 -2.12 16.22
C ALA A 104 -5.53 -1.20 17.03
N LYS A 105 -5.00 -0.48 18.04
CA LYS A 105 -5.81 0.40 18.90
C LYS A 105 -6.21 1.71 18.23
N SER A 106 -5.36 2.25 17.35
CA SER A 106 -5.66 3.46 16.58
C SER A 106 -6.74 3.25 15.51
N HIS A 107 -7.11 2.00 15.22
CA HIS A 107 -8.01 1.65 14.12
C HIS A 107 -8.99 0.52 14.53
N PRO A 108 -10.05 0.81 15.32
CA PRO A 108 -11.11 -0.15 15.60
C PRO A 108 -11.92 -0.53 14.36
#